data_AF-A0A7L0FZE1-F1
#
_entry.id   AF-A0A7L0FZE1-F1
#
_cell.length_a   1.000
_cell.length_b   1.000
_cell.length_c   1.000
_cell.angle_alpha   90.00
_cell.angle_beta   90.00
_cell.angle_gamma   90.00
#
_symmetry.space_group_name_H-M   'P 1'
#
loop_
_entity.id
_entity.type
_entity.pdbx_description
1 polymer ?
#
loop_
_entity_poly.entity_id
_entity_poly.type
_entity_poly.pdbx_seq_one_letter_code
_entity_poly.pdbx_strand_id
1 'polypeptide(L)'
;DEKDLCSGKPANGMVALPNGTLAVFRGHYYWLLNGRSPPTTSPRRISEGWGIPSPIDAVFSRCNCDGKTFFVKGPLYWRFTNGVMDKGYPKPLANGFAGLSGKIVATLPVARYHNRPESVYFIKKDGNMQQYVYKQEPAKKCRRRMRLTVRYPAFVPRLVIRRRFQRAVRMPTVIQTVRINPYPSGNLCLLRILHKEIKMASYWRGLPKVIHSTISLPNYNKPDGYDYYAFSYNRYYSLDVGKRIARPVTALTGKTVSKDWYNCP
;
A
#
# COMPACT_ATOMS: atom_id res chain seq x y z
N ASP A 1 20.75 6.55 -16.56
CA ASP A 1 19.65 7.18 -17.31
C ASP A 1 18.40 7.30 -16.41
N GLU A 2 17.65 8.40 -16.48
CA GLU A 2 16.37 8.57 -15.76
C GLU A 2 15.25 7.66 -16.29
N LYS A 3 15.35 7.28 -17.58
CA LYS A 3 14.39 6.41 -18.27
C LYS A 3 14.64 4.91 -18.05
N ASP A 4 15.72 4.55 -17.36
CA ASP A 4 16.06 3.16 -17.06
C ASP A 4 15.46 2.71 -15.72
N LEU A 5 14.33 1.98 -15.74
CA LEU A 5 13.70 1.45 -14.52
C LEU A 5 14.60 0.46 -13.76
N CYS A 6 15.57 -0.15 -14.43
CA CYS A 6 16.48 -1.14 -13.87
C CYS A 6 17.70 -0.53 -13.15
N SER A 7 17.87 0.79 -13.17
CA SER A 7 18.93 1.53 -12.46
C SER A 7 18.95 1.41 -10.92
N GLY A 8 18.02 0.66 -10.32
CA GLY A 8 17.93 0.48 -8.86
C GLY A 8 17.39 1.69 -8.08
N LYS A 9 17.12 2.81 -8.76
CA LYS A 9 16.50 4.00 -8.15
C LYS A 9 15.04 3.71 -7.76
N PRO A 10 14.59 4.17 -6.57
CA PRO A 10 13.23 3.91 -6.09
C PRO A 10 12.16 4.57 -6.97
N ALA A 11 10.99 3.93 -7.05
CA ALA A 11 9.80 4.50 -7.64
C ALA A 11 9.09 5.47 -6.67
N ASN A 12 8.48 6.53 -7.20
CA ASN A 12 7.60 7.43 -6.44
C ASN A 12 6.25 6.77 -6.12
N GLY A 13 5.88 5.70 -6.81
CA GLY A 13 4.59 5.06 -6.61
C GLY A 13 4.37 3.85 -7.50
N MET A 14 3.51 2.93 -7.05
CA MET A 14 3.14 1.72 -7.77
C MET A 14 1.66 1.43 -7.57
N VAL A 15 0.96 1.05 -8.63
CA VAL A 15 -0.47 0.72 -8.54
C VAL A 15 -0.85 -0.37 -9.54
N ALA A 16 -1.75 -1.26 -9.12
CA ALA A 16 -2.39 -2.21 -10.01
C ALA A 16 -3.53 -1.52 -10.77
N LEU A 17 -3.51 -1.62 -12.10
CA LEU A 17 -4.56 -1.10 -12.96
C LEU A 17 -5.68 -2.13 -13.18
N PRO A 18 -6.90 -1.71 -13.54
CA PRO A 18 -8.03 -2.61 -13.77
C PRO A 18 -7.80 -3.68 -14.86
N ASN A 19 -6.87 -3.45 -15.77
CA ASN A 19 -6.49 -4.40 -16.82
C ASN A 19 -5.46 -5.46 -16.35
N GLY A 20 -5.10 -5.49 -15.06
CA GLY A 20 -4.12 -6.43 -14.50
C GLY A 20 -2.66 -6.02 -14.69
N THR A 21 -2.39 -4.87 -15.33
CA THR A 21 -1.02 -4.34 -15.44
C THR A 21 -0.60 -3.60 -14.18
N LEU A 22 0.69 -3.69 -13.86
CA LEU A 22 1.30 -2.95 -12.77
C LEU A 22 1.91 -1.67 -13.34
N ALA A 23 1.39 -0.51 -12.94
CA ALA A 23 1.96 0.77 -13.30
C ALA A 23 2.99 1.21 -12.24
N VAL A 24 4.20 1.53 -12.69
CA VAL A 24 5.31 1.99 -11.84
C VAL A 24 5.67 3.41 -12.24
N PHE A 25 5.68 4.34 -11.29
CA PHE A 25 5.89 5.78 -11.52
C PHE A 25 7.22 6.21 -10.92
N ARG A 26 8.05 6.92 -11.70
CA ARG A 26 9.31 7.48 -11.23
C ARG A 26 9.68 8.73 -12.01
N GLY A 27 9.95 9.81 -11.29
CA GLY A 27 10.23 11.10 -11.90
C GLY A 27 9.06 11.55 -12.77
N HIS A 28 9.34 11.91 -14.02
CA HIS A 28 8.35 12.36 -14.99
C HIS A 28 7.69 11.22 -15.79
N TYR A 29 8.04 9.97 -15.47
CA TYR A 29 7.77 8.82 -16.32
C TYR A 29 7.05 7.69 -15.59
N TYR A 30 6.38 6.84 -16.35
CA TYR A 30 5.82 5.58 -15.85
C TYR A 30 5.99 4.43 -16.84
N TRP A 31 6.06 3.22 -16.29
CA TRP A 31 6.16 1.96 -17.02
C TRP A 31 4.93 1.11 -16.71
N LEU A 32 4.48 0.35 -17.70
CA LEU A 32 3.44 -0.66 -17.55
C LEU A 32 4.08 -2.03 -17.60
N LEU A 33 3.95 -2.79 -16.51
CA LEU A 33 4.55 -4.11 -16.35
C LEU A 33 3.47 -5.19 -16.38
N ASN A 34 3.79 -6.30 -17.03
CA ASN A 34 2.94 -7.50 -17.12
C ASN A 34 3.48 -8.67 -16.26
N GLY A 35 4.63 -8.48 -15.59
CA GLY A 35 5.29 -9.47 -14.75
C GLY A 35 5.96 -10.63 -15.50
N ARG A 36 6.16 -10.53 -16.83
CA ARG A 36 6.79 -11.56 -17.66
C ARG A 36 7.99 -11.03 -18.45
N SER A 37 7.89 -9.82 -18.97
CA SER A 37 8.92 -9.18 -19.75
C SER A 37 9.62 -8.10 -18.93
N PRO A 38 10.91 -7.80 -19.22
CA PRO A 38 11.57 -6.62 -18.69
C PRO A 38 10.81 -5.33 -19.02
N PRO A 39 11.10 -4.22 -18.32
CA PRO A 39 10.46 -2.93 -18.59
C PRO A 39 10.80 -2.43 -20.00
N THR A 40 9.87 -1.68 -20.60
CA THR A 40 10.16 -1.00 -21.88
C THR A 40 11.28 0.02 -21.72
N THR A 41 12.10 0.16 -22.75
CA THR A 41 13.14 1.20 -22.86
C THR A 41 12.57 2.59 -23.16
N SER A 42 11.31 2.67 -23.61
CA SER A 42 10.61 3.91 -23.94
C SER A 42 9.44 4.15 -22.97
N PRO A 43 9.71 4.70 -21.76
CA PRO A 43 8.65 4.96 -20.80
C PRO A 43 7.71 6.07 -21.24
N ARG A 44 6.50 6.04 -20.70
CA ARG A 44 5.46 7.04 -20.98
C ARG A 44 5.59 8.23 -20.04
N ARG A 45 5.28 9.43 -20.51
CA ARG A 45 5.25 10.62 -19.66
C ARG A 45 3.96 10.67 -18.85
N ILE A 46 4.07 10.96 -17.56
CA ILE A 46 2.92 11.01 -16.66
C ILE A 46 1.94 12.11 -17.08
N SER A 47 2.45 13.27 -17.49
CA SER A 47 1.64 14.41 -17.93
C SER A 47 0.80 14.10 -19.17
N GLU A 48 1.35 13.32 -20.11
CA GLU A 48 0.66 12.95 -21.35
C GLU A 48 -0.30 11.78 -21.11
N GLY A 49 0.13 10.74 -20.39
CA GLY A 49 -0.66 9.53 -20.19
C GLY A 49 -1.79 9.66 -19.17
N TRP A 50 -1.63 10.52 -18.16
CA TRP A 50 -2.60 10.70 -17.07
C TRP A 50 -3.18 12.11 -17.00
N GLY A 51 -2.63 13.09 -17.72
CA GLY A 51 -3.09 14.47 -17.64
C GLY A 51 -2.84 15.13 -16.28
N ILE A 52 -1.84 14.66 -15.52
CA ILE A 52 -1.53 15.18 -14.18
C ILE A 52 -0.09 15.74 -14.12
N PRO A 53 0.19 16.71 -13.23
CA PRO A 53 1.54 17.22 -13.10
C PRO A 53 2.49 16.16 -12.54
N SER A 54 3.76 16.22 -12.95
CA SER A 54 4.81 15.29 -12.55
C SER A 54 6.01 16.01 -11.93
N PRO A 55 6.86 15.34 -11.13
CA PRO A 55 6.66 14.00 -10.56
C PRO A 55 5.49 13.98 -9.56
N ILE A 56 4.97 12.79 -9.31
CA ILE A 56 3.94 12.55 -8.28
C ILE A 56 4.61 12.28 -6.93
N ASP A 57 3.89 12.54 -5.83
CA ASP A 57 4.36 12.21 -4.48
C ASP A 57 3.93 10.82 -4.04
N ALA A 58 2.71 10.39 -4.41
CA ALA A 58 2.20 9.05 -4.15
C ALA A 58 1.06 8.67 -5.10
N VAL A 59 0.81 7.37 -5.26
CA VAL A 59 -0.37 6.82 -5.94
C VAL A 59 -0.88 5.61 -5.17
N PHE A 60 -2.21 5.45 -5.13
CA PHE A 60 -2.84 4.25 -4.59
C PHE A 60 -4.21 4.00 -5.22
N SER A 61 -4.66 2.75 -5.21
CA SER A 61 -6.05 2.39 -5.50
C SER A 61 -6.75 1.97 -4.22
N ARG A 62 -8.04 2.32 -4.08
CA ARG A 62 -8.85 1.86 -2.96
C ARG A 62 -9.02 0.34 -3.01
N CYS A 63 -8.97 -0.28 -1.84
CA CYS A 63 -9.21 -1.71 -1.68
C CYS A 63 -10.71 -2.02 -1.57
N ASN A 64 -11.50 -1.57 -2.56
CA ASN A 64 -12.94 -1.75 -2.63
C ASN A 64 -13.37 -2.12 -4.08
N CYS A 65 -14.67 -2.35 -4.29
CA CYS A 65 -15.17 -2.73 -5.62
C CYS A 65 -15.05 -1.64 -6.68
N ASP A 66 -14.99 -0.35 -6.29
CA ASP A 66 -14.87 0.74 -7.25
C ASP A 66 -13.43 0.88 -7.77
N GLY A 67 -12.45 0.42 -6.99
CA GLY A 67 -11.03 0.38 -7.38
C GLY A 67 -10.45 1.74 -7.77
N LYS A 68 -11.06 2.84 -7.29
CA LYS A 68 -10.67 4.20 -7.71
C LYS A 68 -9.20 4.46 -7.38
N THR A 69 -8.49 5.02 -8.35
CA THR A 69 -7.07 5.37 -8.23
C THR A 69 -6.91 6.83 -7.85
N PHE A 70 -6.00 7.12 -6.94
CA PHE A 70 -5.74 8.44 -6.39
C PHE A 70 -4.27 8.78 -6.60
N PHE A 71 -4.00 9.94 -7.17
CA PHE A 71 -2.66 10.52 -7.26
C PHE A 71 -2.55 11.69 -6.30
N VAL A 72 -1.44 11.77 -5.58
CA VAL A 72 -1.12 12.87 -4.67
C VAL A 72 0.07 13.64 -5.23
N LYS A 73 -0.04 14.97 -5.28
CA LYS A 73 1.08 15.86 -5.57
C LYS A 73 0.89 17.19 -4.83
N GLY A 74 1.83 17.49 -3.95
CA GLY A 74 1.80 18.65 -3.09
C GLY A 74 0.49 18.69 -2.28
N PRO A 75 -0.21 19.84 -2.25
CA PRO A 75 -1.46 19.99 -1.50
C PRO A 75 -2.69 19.47 -2.26
N LEU A 76 -2.52 18.87 -3.44
CA LEU A 76 -3.61 18.45 -4.32
C LEU A 76 -3.65 16.93 -4.50
N TYR A 77 -4.84 16.43 -4.84
CA TYR A 77 -5.00 15.07 -5.29
C TYR A 77 -5.94 14.98 -6.49
N TRP A 78 -5.70 13.96 -7.33
CA TRP A 78 -6.50 13.59 -8.48
C TRP A 78 -7.13 12.24 -8.22
N ARG A 79 -8.34 12.02 -8.74
CA ARG A 79 -9.06 10.75 -8.60
C ARG A 79 -9.47 10.25 -9.97
N PHE A 80 -9.28 8.96 -10.20
CA PHE A 80 -9.59 8.29 -11.45
C PHE A 80 -10.52 7.11 -11.20
N THR A 81 -11.46 6.91 -12.13
CA THR A 81 -12.31 5.73 -12.21
C THR A 81 -12.05 5.08 -13.57
N ASN A 82 -11.61 3.82 -13.58
CA ASN A 82 -11.30 3.07 -14.82
C ASN A 82 -10.34 3.80 -15.78
N GLY A 83 -9.35 4.51 -15.24
CA GLY A 83 -8.36 5.25 -16.04
C GLY A 83 -8.82 6.64 -16.53
N VAL A 84 -10.06 7.05 -16.25
CA VAL A 84 -10.58 8.37 -16.58
C VAL A 84 -10.60 9.25 -15.34
N MET A 85 -10.12 10.50 -15.45
CA MET A 85 -10.14 11.46 -14.35
C MET A 85 -11.58 11.84 -14.01
N ASP A 86 -11.96 11.75 -12.73
CA ASP A 86 -13.29 12.14 -12.28
C ASP A 86 -13.50 13.65 -12.44
N LYS A 87 -14.72 14.07 -12.84
CA LYS A 87 -15.07 15.50 -12.99
C LYS A 87 -14.86 16.28 -11.68
N GLY A 88 -14.29 17.48 -11.79
CA GLY A 88 -14.04 18.38 -10.66
C GLY A 88 -12.78 18.06 -9.86
N TYR A 89 -11.84 17.33 -10.46
CA TYR A 89 -10.48 17.12 -9.94
C TYR A 89 -9.47 17.97 -10.73
N PRO A 90 -8.34 18.39 -10.11
CA PRO A 90 -7.90 18.07 -8.75
C PRO A 90 -8.70 18.72 -7.63
N LYS A 91 -8.53 18.22 -6.40
CA LYS A 91 -9.08 18.82 -5.17
C LYS A 91 -7.99 19.00 -4.11
N PRO A 92 -8.18 19.90 -3.14
CA PRO A 92 -7.29 20.01 -1.99
C PRO A 92 -7.26 18.71 -1.18
N LEU A 93 -6.05 18.24 -0.85
CA LEU A 93 -5.83 17.02 -0.07
C LEU A 93 -6.48 17.13 1.32
N ALA A 94 -6.37 18.30 1.96
CA ALA A 94 -7.00 18.58 3.25
C ALA A 94 -8.53 18.39 3.19
N ASN A 95 -9.20 18.90 2.14
CA ASN A 95 -10.65 18.74 1.97
C ASN A 95 -11.03 17.28 1.66
N GLY A 96 -10.16 16.59 0.91
CA GLY A 96 -10.35 15.19 0.53
C GLY A 96 -10.11 14.18 1.66
N PHE A 97 -9.33 14.53 2.68
CA PHE A 97 -8.89 13.58 3.70
C PHE A 97 -8.94 14.18 5.11
N ALA A 98 -10.02 14.93 5.40
CA ALA A 98 -10.36 15.43 6.73
C ALA A 98 -9.21 16.18 7.43
N GLY A 99 -8.61 17.14 6.73
CA GLY A 99 -7.54 18.00 7.25
C GLY A 99 -6.13 17.45 7.08
N LEU A 100 -5.94 16.39 6.28
CA LEU A 100 -4.61 15.83 6.03
C LEU A 100 -3.65 16.90 5.49
N SER A 101 -2.49 17.00 6.12
CA SER A 101 -1.46 17.99 5.83
C SER A 101 -0.06 17.37 5.89
N GLY A 102 0.94 18.14 5.46
CA GLY A 102 2.33 17.72 5.41
C GLY A 102 2.71 17.03 4.10
N LYS A 103 3.99 16.73 3.94
CA LYS A 103 4.53 16.12 2.73
C LYS A 103 4.37 14.61 2.75
N ILE A 104 3.45 14.11 1.94
CA ILE A 104 3.22 12.67 1.75
C ILE A 104 4.32 12.09 0.86
N VAL A 105 4.80 10.90 1.19
CA VAL A 105 5.82 10.18 0.40
C VAL A 105 5.38 8.78 -0.03
N ALA A 106 4.37 8.20 0.65
CA ALA A 106 3.79 6.92 0.28
C ALA A 106 2.39 6.79 0.90
N THR A 107 1.59 5.86 0.34
CA THR A 107 0.20 5.63 0.75
C THR A 107 -0.13 4.16 0.75
N LEU A 108 -0.49 3.60 1.90
CA LEU A 108 -0.84 2.19 2.07
C LEU A 108 -2.38 2.04 2.19
N PRO A 109 -3.10 1.73 1.11
CA PRO A 109 -4.52 1.44 1.18
C PRO A 109 -4.76 0.06 1.81
N VAL A 110 -5.74 -0.04 2.70
CA VAL A 110 -6.03 -1.25 3.47
C VAL A 110 -7.49 -1.63 3.32
N ALA A 111 -7.73 -2.90 2.98
CA ALA A 111 -9.05 -3.45 2.81
C ALA A 111 -9.80 -3.58 4.14
N ARG A 112 -11.12 -3.43 4.08
CA ARG A 112 -12.02 -3.78 5.19
C ARG A 112 -11.92 -5.28 5.48
N TYR A 113 -11.81 -5.66 6.74
CA TYR A 113 -11.76 -7.05 7.16
C TYR A 113 -12.18 -7.22 8.62
N HIS A 114 -13.21 -8.03 8.87
CA HIS A 114 -13.88 -8.11 10.19
C HIS A 114 -14.15 -6.72 10.77
N ASN A 115 -13.57 -6.42 11.93
CA ASN A 115 -13.72 -5.14 12.64
C ASN A 115 -12.75 -4.06 12.14
N ARG A 116 -11.85 -4.37 11.20
CA ARG A 116 -10.95 -3.39 10.59
C ARG A 116 -11.67 -2.66 9.46
N PRO A 117 -11.86 -1.34 9.53
CA PRO A 117 -12.51 -0.58 8.47
C PRO A 117 -11.61 -0.41 7.25
N GLU A 118 -12.21 -0.17 6.08
CA GLU A 118 -11.44 0.30 4.92
C GLU A 118 -10.74 1.61 5.26
N SER A 119 -9.44 1.68 5.02
CA SER A 119 -8.64 2.86 5.35
C SER A 119 -7.45 3.04 4.41
N VAL A 120 -6.78 4.17 4.50
CA VAL A 120 -5.47 4.41 3.87
C VAL A 120 -4.55 5.04 4.90
N TYR A 121 -3.32 4.55 4.98
CA TYR A 121 -2.27 5.17 5.76
C TYR A 121 -1.47 6.11 4.85
N PHE A 122 -1.39 7.37 5.22
CA PHE A 122 -0.54 8.37 4.59
C PHE A 122 0.78 8.43 5.34
N ILE A 123 1.87 8.06 4.66
CA ILE A 123 3.22 8.08 5.22
C ILE A 123 3.85 9.42 4.83
N LYS A 124 4.35 10.14 5.83
CA LYS A 124 4.93 11.47 5.68
C LYS A 124 6.45 11.41 5.62
N LYS A 125 7.05 12.45 5.05
CA LYS A 125 8.52 12.56 4.88
C LYS A 125 9.29 12.55 6.20
N ASP A 126 8.68 13.02 7.29
CA ASP A 126 9.26 13.06 8.64
C ASP A 126 9.26 11.70 9.36
N GLY A 127 8.76 10.64 8.72
CA GLY A 127 8.68 9.29 9.28
C GLY A 127 7.45 9.06 10.16
N ASN A 128 6.54 10.03 10.22
CA ASN A 128 5.24 9.85 10.81
C ASN A 128 4.23 9.32 9.78
N MET A 129 3.09 8.86 10.26
CA MET A 129 1.97 8.47 9.41
C MET A 129 0.62 8.81 10.04
N GLN A 130 -0.40 8.95 9.19
CA GLN A 130 -1.78 9.15 9.61
C GLN A 130 -2.71 8.16 8.92
N GLN A 131 -3.63 7.57 9.68
CA GLN A 131 -4.66 6.70 9.13
C GLN A 131 -5.91 7.50 8.83
N TYR A 132 -6.39 7.41 7.60
CA TYR A 132 -7.68 7.93 7.21
C TYR A 132 -8.65 6.76 6.99
N VAL A 133 -9.77 6.77 7.71
CA VAL A 133 -10.84 5.77 7.62
C VAL A 133 -11.95 6.31 6.73
N TYR A 134 -12.30 5.53 5.70
CA TYR A 134 -13.40 5.86 4.81
C TYR A 134 -14.74 5.70 5.52
N LYS A 135 -15.75 6.46 5.07
CA LYS A 135 -17.14 6.18 5.44
C LYS A 135 -17.47 4.74 5.02
N GLN A 136 -17.97 3.95 5.95
CA GLN A 136 -18.30 2.57 5.66
C GLN A 136 -19.62 2.52 4.89
N GLU A 137 -19.53 2.17 3.61
CA GLU A 137 -20.71 1.85 2.81
C GLU A 137 -21.15 0.40 3.09
N PRO A 138 -22.44 0.07 2.89
CA PRO A 138 -22.88 -1.32 2.85
C PRO A 138 -21.98 -2.09 1.90
N ALA A 139 -21.61 -3.32 2.26
CA ALA A 139 -20.74 -4.15 1.42
C ALA A 139 -21.43 -4.39 0.07
N LYS A 140 -21.15 -3.55 -0.92
CA LYS A 140 -21.59 -3.76 -2.29
C LYS A 140 -20.92 -5.05 -2.76
N LYS A 141 -21.71 -6.09 -3.06
CA LYS A 141 -21.20 -7.25 -3.80
C LYS A 141 -20.71 -6.71 -5.15
N CYS A 142 -19.41 -6.83 -5.45
CA CYS A 142 -18.87 -6.36 -6.73
C CYS A 142 -19.66 -7.03 -7.87
N ARG A 143 -20.46 -6.26 -8.63
CA ARG A 143 -21.52 -6.80 -9.51
C ARG A 143 -21.03 -7.59 -10.73
N ARG A 144 -19.73 -7.58 -10.98
CA ARG A 144 -18.99 -8.69 -11.61
C ARG A 144 -17.69 -8.70 -10.83
N ARG A 145 -17.28 -9.83 -10.27
CA ARG A 145 -15.90 -9.98 -9.79
C ARG A 145 -15.01 -9.93 -11.04
N MET A 146 -14.68 -8.73 -11.53
CA MET A 146 -13.51 -8.57 -12.39
C MET A 146 -12.37 -9.08 -11.53
N ARG A 147 -11.98 -10.35 -11.74
CA ARG A 147 -10.83 -10.96 -11.08
C ARG A 147 -9.62 -10.21 -11.61
N LEU A 148 -9.27 -9.13 -10.94
CA LEU A 148 -8.04 -8.40 -11.20
C LEU A 148 -6.88 -9.37 -11.00
N THR A 149 -6.32 -9.82 -12.11
CA THR A 149 -5.25 -10.81 -12.10
C THR A 149 -3.97 -10.07 -12.44
N VAL A 150 -3.29 -9.61 -11.39
CA VAL A 150 -1.96 -9.01 -11.50
C VAL A 150 -0.94 -10.10 -11.23
N ARG A 151 0.08 -10.21 -12.07
CA ARG A 151 1.22 -11.11 -11.83
C ARG A 151 2.25 -10.36 -10.99
N TYR A 152 2.60 -10.92 -9.83
CA TYR A 152 3.58 -10.35 -8.91
C TYR A 152 4.29 -11.46 -8.12
N PRO A 153 5.50 -11.22 -7.60
CA PRO A 153 6.26 -12.19 -6.80
C PRO A 153 5.66 -12.31 -5.40
N ALA A 154 4.56 -13.07 -5.26
CA ALA A 154 3.91 -13.28 -3.98
C ALA A 154 4.86 -13.96 -2.97
N PHE A 155 5.11 -13.30 -1.84
CA PHE A 155 5.96 -13.84 -0.79
C PHE A 155 5.17 -14.75 0.15
N VAL A 156 5.54 -16.03 0.19
CA VAL A 156 5.01 -16.99 1.15
C VAL A 156 6.14 -17.37 2.11
N PRO A 157 6.06 -16.99 3.40
CA PRO A 157 7.08 -17.38 4.38
C PRO A 157 7.07 -18.90 4.54
N ARG A 158 8.21 -19.56 4.30
CA ARG A 158 8.39 -20.97 4.65
C ARG A 158 8.34 -21.12 6.17
N LEU A 159 7.42 -21.92 6.68
CA LEU A 159 7.40 -22.32 8.09
C LEU A 159 8.58 -23.24 8.34
N VAL A 160 9.66 -22.73 8.93
CA VAL A 160 10.71 -23.59 9.47
C VAL A 160 10.21 -24.11 10.81
N ILE A 161 9.65 -25.32 10.83
CA ILE A 161 9.37 -26.04 12.08
C ILE A 161 10.74 -26.41 12.67
N ARG A 162 11.32 -25.54 13.48
CA ARG A 162 12.37 -25.96 14.40
C ARG A 162 11.70 -26.87 15.43
N ARG A 163 11.88 -28.18 15.34
CA ARG A 163 11.65 -29.09 16.48
C ARG A 163 12.60 -28.67 17.60
N ARG A 164 12.22 -27.68 18.40
CA ARG A 164 12.84 -27.46 19.71
C ARG A 164 12.21 -28.46 20.66
N PHE A 165 13.00 -29.43 21.11
CA PHE A 165 12.68 -30.16 22.35
C PHE A 165 12.44 -29.13 23.45
N GLN A 166 11.33 -29.29 24.18
CA GLN A 166 10.98 -28.46 25.32
C GLN A 166 11.98 -28.73 26.45
N ARG A 167 12.66 -27.69 26.96
CA ARG A 167 12.99 -27.64 28.38
C ARG A 167 11.85 -26.88 29.05
N ALA A 168 11.03 -27.62 29.79
CA ALA A 168 10.02 -27.03 30.65
C ALA A 168 10.72 -26.30 31.80
N VAL A 169 10.72 -24.97 31.75
CA VAL A 169 10.90 -24.14 32.94
C VAL A 169 9.52 -23.60 33.27
N ARG A 170 8.94 -24.04 34.38
CA ARG A 170 7.71 -23.47 34.95
C ARG A 170 7.97 -21.97 35.18
N MET A 171 7.34 -21.12 34.39
CA MET A 171 7.21 -19.70 34.72
C MET A 171 5.95 -19.54 35.57
N PRO A 172 5.98 -18.80 36.70
CA PRO A 172 4.77 -18.52 37.47
C PRO A 172 3.81 -17.67 36.64
N THR A 173 2.56 -18.11 36.56
CA THR A 173 1.47 -17.41 35.88
C THR A 173 1.08 -16.17 36.68
N VAL A 174 1.63 -15.00 36.32
CA VAL A 174 1.09 -13.72 36.79
C VAL A 174 -0.06 -13.34 35.86
N ILE A 175 -1.29 -13.56 36.30
CA ILE A 175 -2.50 -13.09 35.61
C ILE A 175 -2.62 -11.59 35.88
N GLN A 176 -2.16 -10.75 34.95
CA GLN A 176 -2.58 -9.35 34.92
C GLN A 176 -3.92 -9.25 34.18
N THR A 177 -4.96 -8.90 34.92
CA THR A 177 -6.25 -8.46 34.36
C THR A 177 -6.06 -7.09 33.72
N VAL A 178 -5.71 -7.07 32.43
CA VAL A 178 -5.82 -5.85 31.63
C VAL A 178 -7.30 -5.62 31.38
N ARG A 179 -7.87 -4.57 31.98
CA ARG A 179 -9.15 -4.01 31.53
C ARG A 179 -8.95 -3.48 30.12
N ILE A 180 -9.20 -4.32 29.13
CA ILE A 180 -9.43 -3.87 27.76
C ILE A 180 -10.77 -3.17 27.82
N ASN A 181 -10.79 -1.84 27.86
CA ASN A 181 -12.01 -1.09 27.54
C ASN A 181 -12.39 -1.52 26.11
N PRO A 182 -13.51 -2.25 25.94
CA PRO A 182 -14.06 -2.44 24.62
C PRO A 182 -14.48 -1.04 24.19
N TYR A 183 -13.83 -0.47 23.18
CA TYR A 183 -14.43 0.69 22.53
C TYR A 183 -15.84 0.29 22.14
N PRO A 184 -16.86 1.06 22.56
CA PRO A 184 -18.23 0.64 22.44
C PRO A 184 -18.54 0.37 20.97
N SER A 185 -18.96 -0.86 20.72
CA SER A 185 -19.72 -1.30 19.56
C SER A 185 -21.03 -0.50 19.52
N GLY A 186 -20.93 0.77 19.13
CA GLY A 186 -22.05 1.70 19.11
C GLY A 186 -21.85 2.72 17.99
N ASN A 187 -22.52 2.49 16.86
CA ASN A 187 -22.90 3.48 15.83
C ASN A 187 -21.85 4.47 15.25
N LEU A 188 -20.54 4.27 15.41
CA LEU A 188 -19.54 5.30 15.09
C LEU A 188 -18.94 5.29 13.66
N CYS A 189 -19.51 4.59 12.67
CA CYS A 189 -18.86 4.48 11.34
C CYS A 189 -19.60 5.15 10.17
N LEU A 190 -20.31 6.26 10.44
CA LEU A 190 -20.96 7.08 9.41
C LEU A 190 -20.09 8.25 8.91
N LEU A 191 -18.96 8.53 9.55
CA LEU A 191 -18.11 9.71 9.28
C LEU A 191 -16.75 9.32 8.67
N ARG A 192 -16.19 10.25 7.90
CA ARG A 192 -14.82 10.20 7.37
C ARG A 192 -13.88 10.67 8.46
N ILE A 193 -12.95 9.84 8.92
CA ILE A 193 -12.13 10.14 10.10
C ILE A 193 -10.65 10.11 9.72
N LEU A 194 -9.93 11.20 10.01
CA LEU A 194 -8.47 11.22 10.01
C LEU A 194 -7.98 11.05 11.45
N HIS A 195 -7.24 9.98 11.71
CA HIS A 195 -6.64 9.75 13.02
C HIS A 195 -5.44 10.67 13.27
N LYS A 196 -5.11 10.82 14.56
CA LYS A 196 -3.91 11.54 15.00
C LYS A 196 -2.66 10.91 14.40
N GLU A 197 -1.66 11.76 14.23
CA GLU A 197 -0.36 11.38 13.71
C GLU A 197 0.39 10.46 14.67
N ILE A 198 0.99 9.41 14.11
CA ILE A 198 1.72 8.39 14.85
C ILE A 198 3.07 8.15 14.20
N LYS A 199 4.10 7.93 15.03
CA LYS A 199 5.42 7.53 14.54
C LYS A 199 5.32 6.16 13.87
N MET A 200 5.74 6.05 12.62
CA MET A 200 5.60 4.80 11.85
C MET A 200 6.35 3.64 12.51
N ALA A 201 7.56 3.92 13.01
CA ALA A 201 8.43 2.93 13.65
C ALA A 201 7.87 2.38 14.98
N SER A 202 7.01 3.13 15.69
CA SER A 202 6.35 2.62 16.90
C SER A 202 5.12 1.79 16.58
N TYR A 203 4.50 2.00 15.42
CA TYR A 203 3.30 1.27 15.01
C TYR A 203 3.62 -0.03 14.26
N TRP A 204 4.64 -0.01 13.40
CA TRP A 204 5.03 -1.16 12.57
C TRP A 204 6.36 -1.76 13.03
N ARG A 205 6.35 -3.05 13.36
CA ARG A 205 7.57 -3.79 13.66
C ARG A 205 8.30 -4.19 12.38
N GLY A 206 9.56 -3.80 12.25
CA GLY A 206 10.45 -4.21 11.15
C GLY A 206 10.30 -3.41 9.85
N LEU A 207 9.45 -2.39 9.82
CA LEU A 207 9.26 -1.53 8.65
C LEU A 207 10.42 -0.51 8.57
N PRO A 208 11.01 -0.24 7.40
CA PRO A 208 12.14 0.67 7.27
C PRO A 208 11.73 2.12 7.57
N LYS A 209 12.68 2.93 8.04
CA LYS A 209 12.44 4.37 8.33
C LYS A 209 12.06 5.17 7.09
N VAL A 210 12.59 4.78 5.93
CA VAL A 210 12.34 5.43 4.64
C VAL A 210 11.51 4.49 3.78
N ILE A 211 10.37 4.97 3.29
CA ILE A 211 9.51 4.26 2.34
C ILE A 211 9.29 5.18 1.16
N HIS A 212 9.44 4.64 -0.04
CA HIS A 212 9.26 5.38 -1.29
C HIS A 212 7.91 5.08 -1.94
N SER A 213 7.42 3.86 -1.75
CA SER A 213 6.10 3.47 -2.25
C SER A 213 5.59 2.26 -1.50
N THR A 214 4.29 2.06 -1.59
CA THR A 214 3.57 0.90 -1.04
C THR A 214 2.53 0.47 -2.06
N ILE A 215 2.14 -0.81 -2.02
CA ILE A 215 1.11 -1.33 -2.90
C ILE A 215 0.24 -2.35 -2.16
N SER A 216 -1.03 -2.39 -2.53
CA SER A 216 -1.99 -3.39 -2.07
C SER A 216 -2.55 -4.09 -3.30
N LEU A 217 -2.36 -5.41 -3.36
CA LEU A 217 -2.65 -6.22 -4.53
C LEU A 217 -3.77 -7.21 -4.21
N PRO A 218 -4.81 -7.33 -5.04
CA PRO A 218 -5.84 -8.34 -4.86
C PRO A 218 -5.24 -9.75 -4.78
N ASN A 219 -5.58 -10.45 -3.69
CA ASN A 219 -5.25 -11.85 -3.48
C ASN A 219 -6.44 -12.55 -2.80
N TYR A 220 -7.30 -13.19 -3.60
CA TYR A 220 -8.50 -13.85 -3.09
C TYR A 220 -8.22 -15.08 -2.21
N ASN A 221 -6.97 -15.53 -2.12
CA ASN A 221 -6.55 -16.60 -1.21
C ASN A 221 -6.24 -16.06 0.21
N LYS A 222 -6.21 -14.73 0.39
CA LYS A 222 -6.01 -14.10 1.70
C LYS A 222 -7.36 -13.79 2.36
N PRO A 223 -7.44 -13.83 3.71
CA PRO A 223 -8.69 -13.58 4.41
C PRO A 223 -9.29 -12.19 4.16
N ASP A 224 -8.46 -11.17 4.05
CA ASP A 224 -8.89 -9.80 3.72
C ASP A 224 -8.87 -9.50 2.22
N GLY A 225 -8.52 -10.49 1.39
CA GLY A 225 -8.52 -10.41 -0.06
C GLY A 225 -7.34 -9.65 -0.68
N TYR A 226 -6.29 -9.30 0.09
CA TYR A 226 -5.15 -8.53 -0.42
C TYR A 226 -3.80 -8.99 0.15
N ASP A 227 -2.76 -8.86 -0.67
CA ASP A 227 -1.37 -8.79 -0.21
C ASP A 227 -0.88 -7.34 -0.17
N TYR A 228 -0.02 -7.03 0.79
CA TYR A 228 0.48 -5.69 1.03
C TYR A 228 2.01 -5.68 1.00
N TYR A 229 2.58 -4.71 0.29
CA TYR A 229 4.03 -4.54 0.22
C TYR A 229 4.45 -3.09 0.42
N ALA A 230 5.64 -2.91 1.00
CA ALA A 230 6.34 -1.64 1.06
C ALA A 230 7.68 -1.73 0.33
N PHE A 231 8.08 -0.64 -0.30
CA PHE A 231 9.31 -0.52 -1.06
C PHE A 231 10.19 0.59 -0.48
N SER A 232 11.46 0.26 -0.27
CA SER A 232 12.47 1.17 0.22
C SER A 232 13.73 0.97 -0.61
N TYR A 233 14.06 1.96 -1.44
CA TYR A 233 15.12 1.82 -2.45
C TYR A 233 14.87 0.57 -3.31
N ASN A 234 15.89 -0.26 -3.52
CA ASN A 234 15.77 -1.52 -4.26
C ASN A 234 15.40 -2.73 -3.37
N ARG A 235 14.82 -2.49 -2.19
CA ARG A 235 14.38 -3.52 -1.23
C ARG A 235 12.88 -3.48 -1.04
N TYR A 236 12.27 -4.64 -0.78
CA TYR A 236 10.84 -4.72 -0.50
C TYR A 236 10.51 -5.58 0.72
N TYR A 237 9.35 -5.30 1.28
CA TYR A 237 8.86 -5.85 2.54
C TYR A 237 7.43 -6.34 2.35
N SER A 238 7.14 -7.55 2.82
CA SER A 238 5.77 -8.07 2.89
C SER A 238 5.14 -7.62 4.20
N LEU A 239 3.96 -6.99 4.13
CA LEU A 239 3.29 -6.40 5.28
C LEU A 239 2.14 -7.27 5.76
N ASP A 240 2.18 -7.61 7.05
CA ASP A 240 1.08 -8.20 7.77
C ASP A 240 0.35 -7.10 8.52
N VAL A 241 -0.72 -6.59 7.90
CA VAL A 241 -1.49 -5.45 8.43
C VAL A 241 -2.18 -5.79 9.75
N GLY A 242 -2.61 -7.05 9.93
CA GLY A 242 -3.25 -7.50 11.17
C GLY A 242 -2.28 -7.50 12.34
N LYS A 243 -1.06 -8.04 12.13
CA LYS A 243 -0.03 -8.10 13.18
C LYS A 243 0.87 -6.87 13.25
N ARG A 244 0.75 -5.95 12.29
CA ARG A 244 1.61 -4.76 12.11
C ARG A 244 3.08 -5.13 12.00
N ILE A 245 3.38 -6.18 11.23
CA ILE A 245 4.74 -6.69 11.02
C ILE A 245 5.12 -6.51 9.55
N ALA A 246 6.29 -5.93 9.30
CA ALA A 246 6.92 -5.91 7.98
C ALA A 246 8.06 -6.94 7.95
N ARG A 247 7.99 -7.87 7.00
CA ARG A 247 9.01 -8.91 6.80
C ARG A 247 9.94 -8.49 5.65
N PRO A 248 11.27 -8.42 5.87
CA PRO A 248 12.21 -7.91 4.86
C PRO A 248 12.49 -8.98 3.79
N VAL A 249 11.67 -9.04 2.74
CA VAL A 249 11.73 -10.11 1.74
C VAL A 249 13.10 -10.13 1.06
N THR A 250 13.61 -8.98 0.63
CA THR A 250 14.93 -8.89 -0.01
C THR A 250 16.07 -9.40 0.87
N ALA A 251 16.02 -9.18 2.19
CA ALA A 251 17.03 -9.69 3.10
C ALA A 251 16.93 -11.21 3.29
N LEU A 252 15.72 -11.77 3.18
CA LEU A 252 15.47 -13.19 3.35
C LEU A 252 15.72 -14.02 2.09
N THR A 253 15.56 -13.42 0.90
CA THR A 253 15.61 -14.14 -0.39
C THR A 253 16.76 -13.72 -1.29
N GLY A 254 17.44 -12.61 -0.99
CA GLY A 254 18.44 -11.98 -1.87
C GLY A 254 17.85 -11.29 -3.11
N LYS A 255 16.52 -11.35 -3.29
CA LYS A 255 15.85 -10.80 -4.48
C LYS A 255 15.47 -9.33 -4.28
N THR A 256 15.85 -8.50 -5.25
CA THR A 256 15.64 -7.05 -5.23
C THR A 256 14.35 -6.66 -5.97
N VAL A 257 13.91 -5.40 -5.81
CA VAL A 257 12.73 -4.90 -6.53
C VAL A 257 12.95 -4.97 -8.05
N SER A 258 14.10 -4.50 -8.53
CA SER A 258 14.45 -4.56 -9.96
C SER A 258 14.37 -5.97 -10.53
N LYS A 259 14.88 -6.99 -9.80
CA LYS A 259 14.90 -8.37 -10.29
C LYS A 259 13.53 -9.04 -10.20
N ASP A 260 12.87 -8.93 -9.05
CA ASP A 260 11.64 -9.70 -8.77
C ASP A 260 10.35 -9.02 -9.26
N TRP A 261 10.26 -7.69 -9.12
CA TRP A 261 9.05 -6.94 -9.47
C TRP A 261 9.11 -6.35 -10.88
N TYR A 262 10.30 -5.93 -11.31
CA TYR A 262 10.46 -5.30 -12.63
C TYR A 262 10.99 -6.26 -13.69
N ASN A 263 11.45 -7.46 -13.30
CA ASN A 263 12.02 -8.46 -14.21
C ASN A 263 13.19 -7.92 -15.04
N CYS A 264 14.05 -7.13 -14.40
CA CYS A 264 15.27 -6.62 -15.00
C CYS A 264 16.28 -7.75 -15.25
N PRO A 265 17.09 -7.66 -16.33
CA PRO A 265 18.17 -8.60 -16.61
C PRO A 265 19.25 -8.59 -15.53
#